data_AF-A0A397YA41-F1
#
_entry.id   AF-A0A397YA41-F1
#
_cell.length_a   1.000
_cell.length_b   1.000
_cell.length_c   1.000
_cell.angle_alpha   90.00
_cell.angle_beta   90.00
_cell.angle_gamma   90.00
#
_symmetry.space_group_name_H-M   'P 1'
#
loop_
_entity.id
_entity.type
_entity.pdbx_description
1 polymer ?
#
loop_
_entity_poly.entity_id
_entity_poly.type
_entity_poly.pdbx_seq_one_letter_code
_entity_poly.pdbx_strand_id
1 'polypeptide(L)'
;MVDQVLLTTNADGLKFVKVRVRSVRIPQIGDKFSSRHGQKGTVGMTYTQEDMPWTIEGVTPDIIVNPHAIPSRMTIGQLIECIMGKVAAQMGKEGDATPFTDVTVDNISKALHECGYQMRGFERMYNGHTGRPLPAMIFIGPTYYQRLKHMVDDKIHSRGRGPVQILTRQPAEGRSRDGGLRFGEMERDCMIAHGAASFLKERLFDQSDAYRVHVCETCGLIAIANLKNNTFECRGCKNTTDIVQVHIPYACKLLFQELMSMAIAPRMLTTDVKSAKGRK
;
A
#
# COMPACT_ATOMS: atom_id res chain seq x y z
N MET A 1 1.56 -24.79 -0.27
CA MET A 1 1.32 -26.24 -0.45
C MET A 1 0.14 -26.43 -1.38
N VAL A 2 0.20 -27.36 -2.33
CA VAL A 2 -0.98 -27.71 -3.14
C VAL A 2 -2.02 -28.35 -2.22
N ASP A 3 -3.25 -27.87 -2.30
CA ASP A 3 -4.37 -28.32 -1.47
C ASP A 3 -5.20 -29.37 -2.23
N GLN A 4 -5.59 -29.04 -3.46
CA GLN A 4 -6.38 -29.94 -4.30
C GLN A 4 -6.08 -29.70 -5.78
N VAL A 5 -6.02 -30.77 -6.56
CA VAL A 5 -5.96 -30.71 -8.02
C VAL A 5 -7.21 -31.38 -8.57
N LEU A 6 -7.99 -30.64 -9.37
CA LEU A 6 -9.17 -31.14 -10.05
C LEU A 6 -8.87 -31.27 -11.54
N LEU A 7 -9.04 -32.50 -12.05
CA LEU A 7 -8.94 -32.84 -13.46
C LEU A 7 -10.34 -33.12 -13.98
N THR A 8 -10.77 -32.40 -15.00
CA THR A 8 -12.07 -32.62 -15.64
C THR A 8 -11.96 -32.34 -17.14
N THR A 9 -13.04 -32.56 -17.87
CA THR A 9 -13.14 -32.28 -19.30
C THR A 9 -14.18 -31.18 -19.47
N ASN A 10 -13.85 -30.13 -20.23
CA ASN A 10 -14.79 -29.07 -20.56
C ASN A 10 -15.89 -29.60 -21.50
N ALA A 11 -16.95 -28.82 -21.68
CA ALA A 11 -18.05 -29.16 -22.61
C ALA A 11 -17.56 -29.48 -24.04
N ASP A 12 -16.45 -28.87 -24.47
CA ASP A 12 -15.84 -29.08 -25.80
C ASP A 12 -14.95 -30.34 -25.89
N GLY A 13 -14.91 -31.19 -24.86
CA GLY A 13 -14.07 -32.39 -24.85
C GLY A 13 -12.58 -32.14 -24.54
N LEU A 14 -12.19 -30.89 -24.24
CA LEU A 14 -10.82 -30.53 -23.89
C LEU A 14 -10.53 -30.78 -22.41
N LYS A 15 -9.33 -31.30 -22.10
CA LYS A 15 -8.86 -31.51 -20.73
C LYS A 15 -8.70 -30.16 -20.01
N PHE A 16 -9.23 -30.06 -18.79
CA PHE A 16 -9.20 -28.87 -17.96
C PHE A 16 -8.70 -29.19 -16.55
N VAL A 17 -7.83 -28.33 -16.01
CA VAL A 17 -7.17 -28.54 -14.73
C VAL A 17 -7.32 -27.32 -13.84
N LYS A 18 -7.80 -27.52 -12.61
CA LYS A 18 -7.81 -26.49 -11.55
C LYS A 18 -6.90 -26.93 -10.41
N VAL A 19 -5.90 -26.10 -10.08
CA VAL A 19 -5.00 -26.33 -8.95
C VAL A 19 -5.31 -25.31 -7.86
N ARG A 20 -5.75 -25.78 -6.69
CA ARG A 20 -5.93 -24.96 -5.49
C ARG A 20 -4.68 -25.08 -4.61
N VAL A 21 -4.13 -23.94 -4.20
CA VAL A 21 -2.94 -23.87 -3.35
C VAL A 21 -3.34 -23.22 -2.03
N ARG A 22 -2.95 -23.84 -0.91
CA ARG A 22 -3.10 -23.28 0.44
C ARG A 22 -1.79 -22.68 0.93
N SER A 23 -1.91 -21.56 1.65
CA SER A 23 -0.82 -20.92 2.37
C SER A 23 -1.27 -20.64 3.80
N VAL A 24 -0.50 -21.12 4.78
CA VAL A 24 -0.72 -20.76 6.18
C VAL A 24 -0.24 -19.33 6.38
N ARG A 25 -1.05 -18.50 7.05
CA ARG A 25 -0.76 -17.09 7.30
C ARG A 25 -0.80 -16.84 8.79
N ILE A 26 0.37 -16.69 9.40
CA ILE A 26 0.50 -16.33 10.82
C ILE A 26 0.25 -14.82 10.95
N PRO A 27 -0.46 -14.34 11.99
CA PRO A 27 -0.56 -12.90 12.25
C PRO A 27 0.82 -12.27 12.42
N GLN A 28 1.03 -11.14 11.75
CA GLN A 28 2.29 -10.41 11.80
C GLN A 28 2.05 -8.90 11.85
N ILE A 29 3.13 -8.15 12.06
CA ILE A 29 3.09 -6.69 12.12
C ILE A 29 2.49 -6.13 10.83
N GLY A 30 1.53 -5.22 11.00
CA GLY A 30 0.75 -4.55 9.96
C GLY A 30 -0.51 -5.31 9.49
N ASP A 31 -0.71 -6.57 9.89
CA ASP A 31 -1.97 -7.27 9.60
C ASP A 31 -3.14 -6.53 10.26
N LYS A 32 -4.29 -6.51 9.59
CA LYS A 32 -5.43 -5.70 10.02
C LYS A 32 -6.44 -6.51 10.83
N PHE A 33 -6.85 -5.96 11.95
CA PHE A 33 -7.87 -6.50 12.85
C PHE A 33 -8.97 -5.45 13.09
N SER A 34 -10.14 -5.90 13.51
CA SER A 34 -11.25 -5.02 13.88
C SER A 34 -12.09 -5.62 15.01
N SER A 35 -12.54 -4.80 15.94
CA SER A 35 -13.67 -5.18 16.80
C SER A 35 -14.98 -5.13 15.98
N ARG A 36 -16.07 -5.67 16.56
CA ARG A 36 -17.43 -5.55 15.99
C ARG A 36 -17.96 -4.10 16.01
N HIS A 37 -17.31 -3.21 16.76
CA HIS A 37 -17.68 -1.78 16.88
C HIS A 37 -16.94 -0.89 15.88
N GLY A 38 -16.39 -1.47 14.81
CA GLY A 38 -15.69 -0.70 13.77
C GLY A 38 -14.31 -0.17 14.19
N GLN A 39 -13.76 -0.62 15.33
CA GLN A 39 -12.41 -0.26 15.75
C GLN A 39 -11.36 -1.04 14.94
N LYS A 40 -11.13 -0.55 13.72
CA LYS A 40 -10.12 -1.08 12.80
C LYS A 40 -8.73 -0.63 13.24
N GLY A 41 -7.83 -1.58 13.41
CA GLY A 41 -6.42 -1.35 13.74
C GLY A 41 -5.50 -2.30 12.97
N THR A 42 -4.21 -1.98 12.95
CA THR A 42 -3.15 -2.87 12.45
C THR A 42 -2.29 -3.30 13.63
N VAL A 43 -1.70 -4.49 13.57
CA VAL A 43 -0.72 -4.93 14.57
C VAL A 43 0.49 -4.00 14.49
N GLY A 44 0.76 -3.24 15.54
CA GLY A 44 1.93 -2.35 15.61
C GLY A 44 3.19 -3.09 16.04
N MET A 45 3.06 -3.99 17.02
CA MET A 45 4.16 -4.76 17.59
C MET A 45 3.60 -6.05 18.20
N THR A 46 4.45 -7.06 18.27
CA THR A 46 4.17 -8.36 18.91
C THR A 46 5.14 -8.52 20.07
N TYR A 47 4.62 -8.60 21.28
CA TYR A 47 5.40 -8.88 22.49
C TYR A 47 5.35 -10.35 22.85
N THR A 48 6.39 -10.83 23.51
CA THR A 48 6.38 -12.14 24.18
C THR A 48 5.56 -12.04 25.47
N GLN A 49 5.18 -13.20 26.02
CA GLN A 49 4.33 -13.24 27.21
C GLN A 49 5.04 -12.64 28.43
N GLU A 50 6.36 -12.79 28.57
CA GLU A 50 7.13 -12.23 29.67
C GLU A 50 7.12 -10.69 29.74
N ASP A 51 7.03 -10.02 28.58
CA ASP A 51 7.07 -8.56 28.49
C ASP A 51 5.68 -7.92 28.70
N MET A 52 4.62 -8.70 28.58
CA MET A 52 3.24 -8.22 28.70
C MET A 52 2.88 -7.93 30.16
N PRO A 53 2.08 -6.89 30.44
CA PRO A 53 1.58 -6.67 31.78
C PRO A 53 0.61 -7.78 32.18
N TRP A 54 0.62 -8.17 33.45
CA TRP A 54 -0.25 -9.23 33.98
C TRP A 54 -1.12 -8.73 35.14
N THR A 55 -2.27 -9.36 35.33
CA THR A 55 -3.16 -9.12 36.48
C THR A 55 -2.70 -9.92 37.71
N ILE A 56 -3.33 -9.69 38.89
CA ILE A 56 -3.04 -10.45 40.11
C ILE A 56 -3.29 -11.96 39.93
N GLU A 57 -4.24 -12.31 39.06
CA GLU A 57 -4.59 -13.69 38.72
C GLU A 57 -3.65 -14.31 37.68
N GLY A 58 -2.66 -13.55 37.19
CA GLY A 58 -1.71 -14.01 36.17
C GLY A 58 -2.24 -13.91 34.74
N VAL A 59 -3.36 -13.21 34.51
CA VAL A 59 -3.90 -13.03 33.15
C VAL A 59 -3.09 -11.99 32.41
N THR A 60 -2.56 -12.38 31.25
CA THR A 60 -1.89 -11.50 30.29
C THR A 60 -2.82 -11.18 29.13
N PRO A 61 -2.89 -9.92 28.64
CA PRO A 61 -3.76 -9.55 27.54
C PRO A 61 -3.28 -10.13 26.20
N ASP A 62 -4.21 -10.56 25.36
CA ASP A 62 -3.89 -10.98 23.98
C ASP A 62 -3.66 -9.78 23.04
N ILE A 63 -4.47 -8.72 23.21
CA ILE A 63 -4.44 -7.52 22.39
C ILE A 63 -4.57 -6.30 23.30
N ILE A 64 -3.63 -5.36 23.18
CA ILE A 64 -3.69 -4.06 23.87
C ILE A 64 -4.12 -2.99 22.87
N VAL A 65 -5.18 -2.25 23.22
CA VAL A 65 -5.71 -1.15 22.41
C VAL A 65 -5.35 0.18 23.07
N ASN A 66 -4.97 1.16 22.25
CA ASN A 66 -4.69 2.50 22.74
C ASN A 66 -5.98 3.16 23.30
N PRO A 67 -5.99 3.63 24.55
CA PRO A 67 -7.16 4.28 25.14
C PRO A 67 -7.64 5.52 24.37
N HIS A 68 -6.76 6.21 23.63
CA HIS A 68 -7.15 7.36 22.81
C HIS A 68 -8.13 7.02 21.67
N ALA A 69 -8.24 5.75 21.29
CA ALA A 69 -9.15 5.30 20.24
C ALA A 69 -10.62 5.27 20.68
N ILE A 70 -10.91 5.32 21.99
CA ILE A 70 -12.28 5.15 22.52
C ILE A 70 -13.04 6.49 22.65
N PRO A 71 -12.52 7.54 23.31
CA PRO A 71 -13.28 8.77 23.52
C PRO A 71 -13.63 9.50 22.22
N SER A 72 -12.70 9.53 21.28
CA SER A 72 -12.87 10.23 20.00
C SER A 72 -13.91 9.60 19.08
N ARG A 73 -14.16 8.30 19.22
CA ARG A 73 -15.07 7.53 18.36
C ARG A 73 -16.40 7.19 19.04
N MET A 74 -16.54 7.49 20.33
CA MET A 74 -17.74 7.24 21.12
C MET A 74 -18.24 5.78 21.05
N THR A 75 -17.32 4.81 20.91
CA THR A 75 -17.65 3.37 20.81
C THR A 75 -17.84 2.75 22.19
N ILE A 76 -18.82 3.24 22.95
CA ILE A 76 -19.12 2.78 24.33
C ILE A 76 -19.53 1.30 24.35
N GLY A 77 -20.20 0.83 23.29
CA GLY A 77 -20.60 -0.56 23.13
C GLY A 77 -19.43 -1.56 23.28
N GLN A 78 -18.21 -1.17 22.86
CA GLN A 78 -17.04 -2.02 23.05
C GLN A 78 -16.66 -2.18 24.53
N LEU A 79 -16.81 -1.12 25.33
CA LEU A 79 -16.56 -1.20 26.77
C LEU A 79 -17.63 -2.06 27.46
N ILE A 80 -18.89 -1.93 27.05
CA ILE A 80 -19.99 -2.75 27.58
C ILE A 80 -19.78 -4.23 27.22
N GLU A 81 -19.42 -4.54 25.97
CA GLU A 81 -19.09 -5.90 25.52
C GLU A 81 -17.95 -6.50 26.34
N CYS A 82 -16.91 -5.71 26.63
CA CYS A 82 -15.76 -6.15 27.41
C CYS A 82 -16.14 -6.56 28.85
N ILE A 83 -16.98 -5.78 29.52
CA ILE A 83 -17.47 -6.09 30.87
C ILE A 83 -18.41 -7.30 30.83
N MET A 84 -19.36 -7.33 29.89
CA MET A 84 -20.31 -8.43 29.74
C MET A 84 -19.59 -9.75 29.44
N GLY A 85 -18.60 -9.72 28.55
CA GLY A 85 -17.78 -10.89 28.22
C GLY A 85 -17.02 -11.43 29.42
N LYS A 86 -16.57 -10.55 30.32
CA LYS A 86 -15.90 -10.94 31.56
C LYS A 86 -16.84 -11.63 32.54
N VAL A 87 -18.03 -11.08 32.74
CA VAL A 87 -19.08 -11.69 33.57
C VAL A 87 -19.48 -13.05 33.00
N ALA A 88 -19.72 -13.11 31.68
CA ALA A 88 -20.06 -14.34 30.97
C ALA A 88 -18.98 -15.43 31.14
N ALA A 89 -17.71 -15.07 31.01
CA ALA A 89 -16.58 -16.00 31.18
C ALA A 89 -16.51 -16.56 32.61
N GLN A 90 -16.76 -15.74 33.64
CA GLN A 90 -16.71 -16.16 35.03
C GLN A 90 -17.93 -16.99 35.46
N MET A 91 -19.12 -16.62 35.01
CA MET A 91 -20.36 -17.35 35.33
C MET A 91 -20.55 -18.62 34.47
N GLY A 92 -19.76 -18.79 33.41
CA GLY A 92 -19.91 -19.89 32.45
C GLY A 92 -21.22 -19.84 31.65
N LYS A 93 -21.76 -18.64 31.42
CA LYS A 93 -23.04 -18.43 30.72
C LYS A 93 -22.84 -17.50 29.53
N GLU A 94 -23.61 -17.70 28.46
CA GLU A 94 -23.64 -16.77 27.35
C GLU A 94 -24.40 -15.50 27.73
N GLY A 95 -23.80 -14.35 27.44
CA GLY A 95 -24.41 -13.06 27.67
C GLY A 95 -25.30 -12.63 26.51
N ASP A 96 -26.57 -12.35 26.79
CA ASP A 96 -27.45 -11.73 25.79
C ASP A 96 -27.05 -10.26 25.58
N ALA A 97 -26.71 -9.92 24.34
CA ALA A 97 -26.37 -8.57 23.90
C ALA A 97 -27.33 -8.06 22.82
N THR A 98 -28.55 -8.63 22.75
CA THR A 98 -29.59 -8.23 21.80
C THR A 98 -29.96 -6.75 22.03
N PRO A 99 -30.10 -5.94 20.97
CA PRO A 99 -30.51 -4.55 21.10
C PRO A 99 -31.86 -4.39 21.80
N PHE A 100 -32.00 -3.33 22.61
CA PHE A 100 -33.24 -2.94 23.30
C PHE A 100 -33.80 -3.96 24.30
N THR A 101 -32.92 -4.65 25.01
CA THR A 101 -33.27 -5.50 26.16
C THR A 101 -33.21 -4.72 27.47
N ASP A 102 -33.81 -5.29 28.53
CA ASP A 102 -33.83 -4.70 29.88
C ASP A 102 -32.46 -4.80 30.62
N VAL A 103 -31.43 -5.35 29.97
CA VAL A 103 -30.10 -5.51 30.56
C VAL A 103 -29.40 -4.14 30.62
N THR A 104 -29.18 -3.65 31.83
CA THR A 104 -28.49 -2.38 32.07
C THR A 104 -27.01 -2.58 32.45
N VAL A 105 -26.19 -1.55 32.24
CA VAL A 105 -24.78 -1.55 32.63
C VAL A 105 -24.61 -1.75 34.15
N ASP A 106 -25.55 -1.25 34.95
CA ASP A 106 -25.51 -1.41 36.41
C ASP A 106 -25.79 -2.85 36.84
N ASN A 107 -26.68 -3.57 36.12
CA ASN A 107 -26.91 -5.00 36.36
C ASN A 107 -25.63 -5.81 36.09
N ILE A 108 -24.94 -5.52 34.98
CA ILE A 108 -23.67 -6.18 34.62
C ILE A 108 -22.59 -5.83 35.66
N SER A 109 -22.53 -4.57 36.10
CA SER A 109 -21.55 -4.11 37.09
C SER A 109 -21.72 -4.79 38.45
N LYS A 110 -22.96 -5.04 38.88
CA LYS A 110 -23.27 -5.79 40.11
C LYS A 110 -22.88 -7.27 39.97
N ALA A 111 -23.25 -7.92 38.87
CA ALA A 111 -22.88 -9.30 38.59
C ALA A 111 -21.35 -9.49 38.58
N LEU A 112 -20.62 -8.53 38.00
CA LEU A 112 -19.15 -8.55 38.02
C LEU A 112 -18.58 -8.45 39.44
N HIS A 113 -19.23 -7.68 40.31
CA HIS A 113 -18.82 -7.54 41.71
C HIS A 113 -19.12 -8.78 42.54
N GLU A 114 -20.25 -9.44 42.29
CA GLU A 114 -20.57 -10.76 42.87
C GLU A 114 -19.53 -11.82 42.48
N CYS A 115 -18.91 -11.69 41.29
CA CYS A 115 -17.79 -12.53 40.85
C CYS A 115 -16.44 -12.16 41.49
N GLY A 116 -16.38 -11.19 42.41
CA GLY A 116 -15.15 -10.78 43.10
C GLY A 116 -14.29 -9.74 42.38
N TYR A 117 -14.75 -9.21 41.24
CA TYR A 117 -14.04 -8.17 40.48
C TYR A 117 -14.53 -6.76 40.81
N GLN A 118 -13.80 -5.74 40.37
CA GLN A 118 -14.24 -4.35 40.48
C GLN A 118 -15.42 -4.07 39.55
N MET A 119 -16.46 -3.38 40.06
CA MET A 119 -17.72 -3.10 39.35
C MET A 119 -17.55 -2.53 37.93
N ARG A 120 -16.49 -1.75 37.68
CA ARG A 120 -16.24 -1.08 36.39
C ARG A 120 -15.25 -1.82 35.48
N GLY A 121 -14.80 -3.02 35.84
CA GLY A 121 -13.89 -3.83 35.03
C GLY A 121 -12.42 -3.38 35.06
N PHE A 122 -12.06 -2.44 35.94
CA PHE A 122 -10.66 -2.06 36.17
C PHE A 122 -9.96 -3.07 37.06
N GLU A 123 -8.69 -3.34 36.78
CA GLU A 123 -7.84 -4.22 37.57
C GLU A 123 -6.47 -3.61 37.81
N ARG A 124 -5.82 -4.02 38.91
CA ARG A 124 -4.42 -3.69 39.16
C ARG A 124 -3.53 -4.63 38.35
N MET A 125 -2.72 -4.05 37.48
CA MET A 125 -1.76 -4.78 36.66
C MET A 125 -0.32 -4.44 37.07
N TYR A 126 0.60 -5.37 36.79
CA TYR A 126 2.03 -5.22 37.02
C TYR A 126 2.78 -5.15 35.70
N ASN A 127 3.91 -4.45 35.70
CA ASN A 127 4.73 -4.27 34.50
C ASN A 127 5.60 -5.52 34.24
N GLY A 128 5.41 -6.11 33.05
CA GLY A 128 6.29 -7.05 32.34
C GLY A 128 7.75 -7.04 32.79
N HIS A 129 8.38 -5.89 32.60
CA HIS A 129 9.83 -5.73 32.61
C HIS A 129 10.41 -5.46 33.99
N THR A 130 9.62 -4.84 34.88
CA THR A 130 10.11 -4.34 36.18
C THR A 130 9.46 -5.02 37.37
N GLY A 131 8.35 -5.73 37.17
CA GLY A 131 7.53 -6.31 38.23
C GLY A 131 6.79 -5.30 39.12
N ARG A 132 6.96 -3.99 38.88
CA ARG A 132 6.30 -2.95 39.68
C ARG A 132 4.82 -2.82 39.29
N PRO A 133 3.92 -2.52 40.24
CA PRO A 133 2.53 -2.23 39.92
C PRO A 133 2.43 -0.97 39.05
N LEU A 134 1.54 -0.99 38.07
CA LEU A 134 1.21 0.19 37.29
C LEU A 134 0.49 1.21 38.18
N PRO A 135 0.76 2.52 38.02
CA PRO A 135 0.15 3.56 38.86
C PRO A 135 -1.35 3.73 38.61
N ALA A 136 -1.84 3.31 37.45
CA ALA A 136 -3.25 3.35 37.07
C ALA A 136 -3.84 1.94 37.04
N MET A 137 -5.12 1.84 37.39
CA MET A 137 -5.89 0.62 37.16
C MET A 137 -6.23 0.51 35.68
N ILE A 138 -6.03 -0.68 35.12
CA ILE A 138 -6.19 -0.94 33.69
C ILE A 138 -7.53 -1.62 33.45
N PHE A 139 -8.24 -1.16 32.43
CA PHE A 139 -9.49 -1.78 32.00
C PHE A 139 -9.17 -3.03 31.18
N ILE A 140 -9.60 -4.21 31.65
CA ILE A 140 -9.32 -5.50 31.02
C ILE A 140 -10.55 -6.41 31.05
N GLY A 141 -10.81 -7.04 29.90
CA GLY A 141 -11.85 -8.05 29.74
C GLY A 141 -11.84 -8.61 28.31
N PRO A 142 -12.44 -9.80 28.11
CA PRO A 142 -12.48 -10.43 26.80
C PRO A 142 -13.37 -9.63 25.85
N THR A 143 -12.93 -9.46 24.60
CA THR A 143 -13.69 -8.76 23.56
C THR A 143 -13.47 -9.46 22.25
N TYR A 144 -14.51 -9.59 21.44
CA TYR A 144 -14.40 -10.33 20.19
C TYR A 144 -13.72 -9.49 19.09
N TYR A 145 -12.54 -9.93 18.66
CA TYR A 145 -11.80 -9.34 17.55
C TYR A 145 -11.88 -10.22 16.29
N GLN A 146 -12.00 -9.56 15.14
CA GLN A 146 -12.01 -10.16 13.83
C GLN A 146 -10.70 -9.87 13.11
N ARG A 147 -10.05 -10.92 12.60
CA ARG A 147 -8.96 -10.78 11.64
C ARG A 147 -9.54 -10.43 10.27
N LEU A 148 -9.07 -9.33 9.68
CA LEU A 148 -9.53 -8.92 8.36
C LEU A 148 -8.65 -9.54 7.27
N LYS A 149 -9.21 -9.69 6.07
CA LYS A 149 -8.49 -10.17 4.86
C LYS A 149 -7.30 -9.31 4.41
N HIS A 150 -7.07 -8.16 5.05
CA HIS A 150 -6.03 -7.21 4.66
C HIS A 150 -4.71 -7.61 5.34
N MET A 151 -4.00 -8.55 4.73
CA MET A 151 -2.69 -9.00 5.18
C MET A 151 -1.58 -8.17 4.53
N VAL A 152 -0.46 -7.98 5.24
CA VAL A 152 0.65 -7.14 4.75
C VAL A 152 1.40 -7.80 3.60
N ASP A 153 1.60 -9.12 3.67
CA ASP A 153 2.29 -9.89 2.63
C ASP A 153 1.67 -9.73 1.25
N ASP A 154 0.37 -9.46 1.18
CA ASP A 154 -0.34 -9.27 -0.08
C ASP A 154 -0.19 -7.84 -0.61
N LYS A 155 0.16 -6.89 0.26
CA LYS A 155 0.32 -5.46 -0.07
C LYS A 155 1.75 -5.05 -0.40
N ILE A 156 2.76 -5.77 0.11
CA ILE A 156 4.15 -5.44 -0.19
C ILE A 156 4.40 -5.57 -1.70
N HIS A 157 4.90 -4.48 -2.28
CA HIS A 157 5.24 -4.40 -3.69
C HIS A 157 6.43 -3.48 -3.84
N SER A 158 7.47 -3.99 -4.51
CA SER A 158 8.68 -3.23 -4.82
C SER A 158 9.12 -3.57 -6.23
N ARG A 159 9.81 -2.61 -6.86
CA ARG A 159 10.35 -2.74 -8.21
C ARG A 159 11.73 -2.12 -8.24
N GLY A 160 12.72 -2.89 -8.69
CA GLY A 160 14.03 -2.36 -9.10
C GLY A 160 14.02 -2.02 -10.58
N ARG A 161 14.23 -3.03 -11.44
CA ARG A 161 13.99 -2.98 -12.89
C ARG A 161 13.01 -4.09 -13.24
N GLY A 162 12.10 -3.82 -14.17
CA GLY A 162 11.03 -4.75 -14.52
C GLY A 162 10.56 -4.54 -15.95
N PRO A 163 9.57 -5.34 -16.41
CA PRO A 163 9.05 -5.23 -17.74
C PRO A 163 8.38 -3.87 -17.97
N VAL A 164 8.31 -3.51 -19.25
CA VAL A 164 7.69 -2.29 -19.75
C VAL A 164 6.57 -2.63 -20.74
N GLN A 165 5.59 -1.76 -20.85
CA GLN A 165 4.54 -1.89 -21.86
C GLN A 165 5.13 -1.66 -23.26
N ILE A 166 4.66 -2.44 -24.24
CA ILE A 166 5.23 -2.41 -25.60
C ILE A 166 5.01 -1.04 -26.29
N LEU A 167 3.81 -0.46 -26.13
CA LEU A 167 3.44 0.79 -26.78
C LEU A 167 4.18 2.00 -26.19
N THR A 168 4.09 2.20 -24.88
CA THR A 168 4.62 3.40 -24.20
C THR A 168 6.05 3.25 -23.71
N ARG A 169 6.57 2.01 -23.64
CA ARG A 169 7.84 1.65 -22.99
C ARG A 169 7.95 2.09 -21.52
N GLN A 170 6.81 2.38 -20.89
CA GLN A 170 6.75 2.70 -19.47
C GLN A 170 6.64 1.42 -18.63
N PRO A 171 7.04 1.48 -17.35
CA PRO A 171 6.75 0.45 -16.34
C PRO A 171 5.36 -0.18 -16.47
N ALA A 172 5.28 -1.52 -16.50
CA ALA A 172 4.00 -2.23 -16.42
C ALA A 172 3.25 -1.89 -15.12
N GLU A 173 1.94 -2.13 -15.09
CA GLU A 173 1.12 -1.94 -13.89
C GLU A 173 0.93 -3.27 -13.14
N GLY A 174 0.88 -3.17 -11.81
CA GLY A 174 0.45 -4.24 -10.92
C GLY A 174 1.57 -5.20 -10.50
N ARG A 175 1.44 -5.73 -9.28
CA ARG A 175 2.42 -6.64 -8.68
C ARG A 175 2.62 -7.92 -9.47
N SER A 176 1.57 -8.47 -10.08
CA SER A 176 1.64 -9.72 -10.84
C SER A 176 2.50 -9.64 -12.10
N ARG A 177 2.80 -8.43 -12.57
CA ARG A 177 3.63 -8.16 -13.76
C ARG A 177 4.94 -7.47 -13.41
N ASP A 178 5.38 -7.53 -12.15
CA ASP A 178 6.52 -6.76 -11.63
C ASP A 178 6.43 -5.28 -12.04
N GLY A 179 5.21 -4.76 -11.94
CA GLY A 179 4.87 -3.40 -12.31
C GLY A 179 5.53 -2.34 -11.43
N GLY A 180 5.51 -1.10 -11.87
CA GLY A 180 5.99 0.04 -11.10
C GLY A 180 4.89 0.75 -10.35
N LEU A 181 5.28 1.61 -9.41
CA LEU A 181 4.37 2.59 -8.82
C LEU A 181 4.12 3.72 -9.81
N ARG A 182 2.90 4.26 -9.77
CA ARG A 182 2.54 5.43 -10.56
C ARG A 182 2.99 6.69 -9.83
N PHE A 183 3.76 7.53 -10.52
CA PHE A 183 4.08 8.88 -10.08
C PHE A 183 3.14 9.85 -10.82
N GLY A 184 2.14 10.37 -10.12
CA GLY A 184 1.09 11.20 -10.68
C GLY A 184 1.42 12.69 -10.64
N GLU A 185 0.42 13.49 -10.98
CA GLU A 185 0.54 14.95 -10.98
C GLU A 185 0.70 15.51 -9.57
N MET A 186 0.00 14.93 -8.58
CA MET A 186 0.12 15.34 -7.19
C MET A 186 1.53 15.08 -6.65
N GLU A 187 2.13 13.93 -6.94
CA GLU A 187 3.50 13.62 -6.52
C GLU A 187 4.53 14.54 -7.21
N ARG A 188 4.30 14.89 -8.49
CA ARG A 188 5.10 15.87 -9.22
C ARG A 188 5.05 17.24 -8.53
N ASP A 189 3.86 17.72 -8.20
CA ASP A 189 3.66 19.05 -7.63
C ASP A 189 4.30 19.16 -6.24
N CYS A 190 4.27 18.09 -5.45
CA CYS A 190 5.03 18.02 -4.19
C CYS A 190 6.54 18.25 -4.40
N MET A 191 7.14 17.63 -5.44
CA MET A 191 8.57 17.79 -5.72
C MET A 191 8.91 19.18 -6.25
N ILE A 192 8.01 19.78 -7.03
CA ILE A 192 8.14 21.16 -7.51
C ILE A 192 8.09 22.13 -6.32
N ALA A 193 7.17 21.94 -5.37
CA ALA A 193 7.06 22.77 -4.18
C ALA A 193 8.33 22.73 -3.30
N HIS A 194 9.00 21.58 -3.25
CA HIS A 194 10.31 21.45 -2.59
C HIS A 194 11.48 22.04 -3.39
N GLY A 195 11.30 22.41 -4.66
CA GLY A 195 12.37 22.89 -5.53
C GLY A 195 13.36 21.79 -5.97
N ALA A 196 12.99 20.51 -5.88
CA ALA A 196 13.88 19.38 -6.13
C ALA A 196 13.98 19.04 -7.64
N ALA A 197 14.46 19.98 -8.46
CA ALA A 197 14.49 19.87 -9.92
C ALA A 197 15.26 18.62 -10.43
N SER A 198 16.43 18.33 -9.88
CA SER A 198 17.23 17.16 -10.29
C SER A 198 16.54 15.85 -9.98
N PHE A 199 15.91 15.74 -8.80
CA PHE A 199 15.15 14.55 -8.41
C PHE A 199 13.91 14.38 -9.29
N LEU A 200 13.23 15.48 -9.62
CA LEU A 200 12.07 15.45 -10.51
C LEU A 200 12.44 14.92 -11.89
N LYS A 201 13.55 15.41 -12.46
CA LYS A 201 14.08 14.92 -13.74
C LYS A 201 14.43 13.43 -13.65
N GLU A 202 15.14 13.02 -12.61
CA GLU A 202 15.55 11.63 -12.43
C GLU A 202 14.34 10.68 -12.37
N ARG A 203 13.32 11.03 -11.56
CA ARG A 203 12.14 10.18 -11.36
C ARG A 203 11.23 10.12 -12.58
N LEU A 204 10.96 11.25 -13.24
CA LEU A 204 10.04 11.30 -14.38
C LEU A 204 10.68 10.87 -15.69
N PHE A 205 11.97 11.12 -15.88
CA PHE A 205 12.65 10.86 -17.15
C PHE A 205 13.63 9.68 -17.06
N ASP A 206 14.66 9.77 -16.22
CA ASP A 206 15.77 8.81 -16.24
C ASP A 206 15.36 7.39 -15.78
N GLN A 207 14.44 7.30 -14.80
CA GLN A 207 13.99 6.04 -14.21
C GLN A 207 12.70 5.46 -14.84
N SER A 208 12.10 6.17 -15.80
CA SER A 208 10.87 5.74 -16.48
C SER A 208 11.20 5.24 -17.89
N ASP A 209 11.18 6.15 -18.86
CA ASP A 209 11.20 5.87 -20.30
C ASP A 209 12.27 6.71 -21.00
N ALA A 210 13.46 6.80 -20.38
CA ALA A 210 14.62 7.47 -20.92
C ALA A 210 14.94 6.99 -22.35
N TYR A 211 14.80 7.90 -23.32
CA TYR A 211 15.00 7.60 -24.73
C TYR A 211 15.83 8.68 -25.40
N ARG A 212 16.52 8.29 -26.49
CA ARG A 212 17.39 9.19 -27.26
C ARG A 212 16.92 9.19 -28.70
N VAL A 213 16.72 10.38 -29.25
CA VAL A 213 16.25 10.60 -30.63
C VAL A 213 17.27 11.45 -31.38
N HIS A 214 17.42 11.19 -32.66
CA HIS A 214 18.20 12.04 -33.57
C HIS A 214 17.26 12.98 -34.32
N VAL A 215 17.60 14.27 -34.32
CA VAL A 215 16.78 15.35 -34.86
C VAL A 215 17.61 16.15 -35.86
N CYS A 216 17.01 16.49 -37.00
CA CYS A 216 17.65 17.34 -37.99
C CYS A 216 17.61 18.81 -37.56
N GLU A 217 18.73 19.53 -37.61
CA GLU A 217 18.79 20.94 -37.19
C GLU A 217 17.96 21.88 -38.09
N THR A 218 17.84 21.55 -39.39
CA THR A 218 17.16 22.43 -40.34
C THR A 218 15.64 22.34 -40.29
N CYS A 219 15.08 21.13 -40.13
CA CYS A 219 13.61 20.94 -40.07
C CYS A 219 13.06 20.65 -38.67
N GLY A 220 13.90 20.30 -37.70
CA GLY A 220 13.47 19.96 -36.34
C GLY A 220 12.67 18.66 -36.22
N LEU A 221 12.62 17.85 -37.29
CA LEU A 221 11.93 16.56 -37.30
C LEU A 221 12.88 15.41 -36.95
N ILE A 222 12.29 14.30 -36.49
CA ILE A 222 13.01 13.07 -36.17
C ILE A 222 13.67 12.51 -37.43
N ALA A 223 14.99 12.34 -37.40
CA ALA A 223 15.78 11.79 -38.49
C ALA A 223 15.94 10.27 -38.37
N ILE A 224 16.19 9.61 -39.50
CA ILE A 224 16.52 8.18 -39.52
C ILE A 224 17.99 8.05 -39.14
N ALA A 225 18.26 7.28 -38.10
CA ALA A 225 19.62 7.07 -37.60
C ALA A 225 19.92 5.57 -37.54
N ASN A 226 21.00 5.16 -38.22
CA ASN A 226 21.56 3.82 -38.09
C ASN A 226 22.90 3.91 -37.33
N LEU A 227 22.81 3.68 -36.02
CA LEU A 227 23.95 3.74 -35.10
C LEU A 227 25.03 2.67 -35.38
N LYS A 228 24.72 1.59 -36.12
CA LYS A 228 25.72 0.56 -36.44
C LYS A 228 26.69 1.03 -37.53
N ASN A 229 26.17 1.75 -38.52
CA ASN A 229 26.92 2.24 -39.67
C ASN A 229 27.26 3.72 -39.56
N ASN A 230 26.85 4.38 -38.46
CA ASN A 230 26.91 5.82 -38.24
C ASN A 230 26.32 6.64 -39.41
N THR A 231 25.26 6.14 -40.04
CA THR A 231 24.56 6.85 -41.11
C THR A 231 23.31 7.54 -40.57
N PHE A 232 23.15 8.80 -40.93
CA PHE A 232 22.03 9.63 -40.51
C PHE A 232 21.42 10.28 -41.75
N GLU A 233 20.09 10.26 -41.85
CA GLU A 233 19.39 10.79 -43.01
C GLU A 233 18.05 11.42 -42.61
N CYS A 234 17.85 12.67 -43.01
CA CYS A 234 16.56 13.35 -42.91
C CYS A 234 15.83 13.30 -44.26
N ARG A 235 14.66 12.63 -44.33
CA ARG A 235 13.88 12.55 -45.58
C ARG A 235 13.32 13.88 -46.07
N GLY A 236 13.00 14.81 -45.16
CA GLY A 236 12.42 16.09 -45.53
C GLY A 236 13.42 17.04 -46.19
N CYS A 237 14.61 17.18 -45.59
CA CYS A 237 15.64 18.12 -46.05
C CYS A 237 16.77 17.46 -46.85
N LYS A 238 16.78 16.13 -46.94
CA LYS A 238 17.92 15.34 -47.46
C LYS A 238 19.25 15.70 -46.79
N ASN A 239 19.19 16.14 -45.52
CA ASN A 239 20.36 16.45 -44.73
C ASN A 239 20.93 15.17 -44.12
N THR A 240 22.24 15.01 -44.20
CA THR A 240 23.00 13.88 -43.65
C THR A 240 24.04 14.31 -42.62
N THR A 241 24.36 15.61 -42.55
CA THR A 241 25.43 16.14 -41.69
C THR A 241 24.91 16.77 -40.41
N ASP A 242 23.88 17.61 -40.48
CA ASP A 242 23.46 18.42 -39.32
C ASP A 242 22.34 17.74 -38.53
N ILE A 243 22.72 16.70 -37.80
CA ILE A 243 21.81 15.88 -37.00
C ILE A 243 22.30 15.81 -35.55
N VAL A 244 21.45 16.28 -34.64
CA VAL A 244 21.73 16.39 -33.21
C VAL A 244 21.01 15.29 -32.44
N GLN A 245 21.65 14.79 -31.37
CA GLN A 245 21.04 13.84 -30.45
C GLN A 245 20.33 14.58 -29.31
N VAL A 246 19.04 14.29 -29.13
CA VAL A 246 18.19 14.86 -28.08
C VAL A 246 17.71 13.75 -27.15
N HIS A 247 17.72 14.03 -25.84
CA HIS A 247 17.21 13.15 -24.81
C HIS A 247 15.76 13.54 -24.49
N ILE A 248 14.80 12.67 -24.80
CA ILE A 248 13.38 12.88 -24.53
C ILE A 248 12.73 11.58 -24.04
N PRO A 249 11.69 11.64 -23.20
CA PRO A 249 10.94 10.44 -22.83
C PRO A 249 10.38 9.74 -24.08
N TYR A 250 10.31 8.42 -24.08
CA TYR A 250 9.67 7.68 -25.17
C TYR A 250 8.20 8.08 -25.34
N ALA A 251 7.49 8.39 -24.26
CA ALA A 251 6.12 8.92 -24.31
C ALA A 251 6.05 10.23 -25.10
N CYS A 252 7.05 11.11 -24.99
CA CYS A 252 7.14 12.35 -25.77
C CYS A 252 7.37 12.06 -27.26
N LYS A 253 8.23 11.08 -27.59
CA LYS A 253 8.40 10.61 -28.97
C LYS A 253 7.08 10.09 -29.55
N LEU A 254 6.34 9.28 -28.79
CA LEU A 254 5.05 8.74 -29.21
C LEU A 254 4.04 9.87 -29.50
N LEU A 255 3.93 10.85 -28.59
CA LEU A 255 3.10 12.05 -28.77
C LEU A 255 3.45 12.78 -30.07
N PHE A 256 4.74 12.98 -30.37
CA PHE A 256 5.15 13.62 -31.62
C PHE A 256 4.76 12.83 -32.85
N GLN A 257 4.82 11.50 -32.81
CA GLN A 257 4.38 10.65 -33.92
C GLN A 257 2.86 10.66 -34.10
N GLU A 258 2.10 10.71 -33.00
CA GLU A 258 0.64 10.88 -33.03
C GLU A 258 0.22 12.26 -33.56
N LEU A 259 0.96 13.33 -33.24
CA LEU A 259 0.73 14.64 -33.86
C LEU A 259 1.02 14.63 -35.37
N MET A 260 2.09 13.94 -35.79
CA MET A 260 2.44 13.81 -37.22
C MET A 260 1.38 13.04 -38.01
N SER A 261 0.70 12.06 -37.42
CA SER A 261 -0.41 11.36 -38.10
C SER A 261 -1.64 12.25 -38.30
N MET A 262 -1.79 13.29 -37.48
CA MET A 262 -2.80 14.34 -37.63
C MET A 262 -2.34 15.52 -38.51
N ALA A 263 -1.26 15.34 -39.28
CA ALA A 263 -0.66 16.38 -40.12
C ALA A 263 -0.12 17.62 -39.35
N ILE A 264 0.15 17.47 -38.05
CA ILE A 264 0.81 18.48 -37.24
C ILE A 264 2.29 18.15 -37.17
N ALA A 265 3.16 19.10 -37.53
CA ALA A 265 4.61 18.90 -37.54
C ALA A 265 5.27 19.51 -36.28
N PRO A 266 5.50 18.74 -35.21
CA PRO A 266 6.22 19.22 -34.03
C PRO A 266 7.71 19.38 -34.36
N ARG A 267 8.17 20.63 -34.52
CA ARG A 267 9.58 20.95 -34.78
C ARG A 267 10.33 21.17 -33.47
N MET A 268 11.33 20.36 -33.21
CA MET A 268 12.25 20.55 -32.08
C MET A 268 13.37 21.50 -32.50
N LEU A 269 13.39 22.70 -31.90
CA LEU A 269 14.45 23.69 -32.10
C LEU A 269 15.48 23.54 -30.98
N THR A 270 16.68 23.09 -31.31
CA THR A 270 17.80 22.99 -30.36
C THR A 270 18.52 24.35 -30.28
N THR A 271 18.76 24.87 -29.08
CA THR A 271 19.21 26.27 -28.87
C THR A 271 20.72 26.50 -28.97
N ASP A 272 21.54 25.50 -29.26
CA ASP A 272 23.00 25.64 -29.43
C ASP A 272 23.42 24.72 -30.60
N VAL A 273 24.15 25.12 -31.67
CA VAL A 273 25.27 26.07 -31.77
C VAL A 273 25.32 26.75 -33.17
N LYS A 274 25.01 28.06 -33.26
CA LYS A 274 25.58 29.08 -34.19
C LYS A 274 24.79 30.41 -34.09
N SER A 275 24.84 31.11 -32.95
CA SER A 275 24.42 32.53 -32.87
C SER A 275 25.53 33.48 -32.42
N ALA A 276 26.79 33.12 -32.66
CA ALA A 276 27.95 33.99 -32.43
C ALA A 276 28.72 34.37 -33.71
N LYS A 277 28.04 34.46 -34.86
CA LYS A 277 28.60 35.14 -36.05
C LYS A 277 27.53 35.99 -36.73
N GLY A 278 27.59 37.29 -36.43
CA GLY A 278 27.27 38.38 -37.34
C GLY A 278 25.87 38.41 -37.95
N ARG A 279 24.92 39.00 -37.22
CA ARG A 279 23.96 39.92 -37.85
C ARG A 279 24.36 41.34 -37.44
N LYS A 280 25.20 41.95 -38.27
CA LYS A 280 25.16 43.39 -38.55
C LYS A 280 24.30 43.57 -39.78
#